data_AF-A0A7X7ATQ1-F1
#
_entry.id   AF-A0A7X7ATQ1-F1
#
_cell.length_a   1.000
_cell.length_b   1.000
_cell.length_c   1.000
_cell.angle_alpha   90.00
_cell.angle_beta   90.00
_cell.angle_gamma   90.00
#
_symmetry.space_group_name_H-M   'P 1'
#
loop_
_entity.id
_entity.type
_entity.pdbx_description
1 polymer ?
#
loop_
_entity_poly.entity_id
_entity_poly.type
_entity_poly.pdbx_seq_one_letter_code
_entity_poly.pdbx_strand_id
1 'polypeptide(L)'
;MADFSLKGMGVALVTPFKADKTIDFEALERLLDFHLQSGTDFLVVLGTTAETATLTHDECNQIVRFVVAHVGEKLPIVVGLGGNDTMALVEELKSFDLEGVHSLLSVTPFYTRPSQEGLYQHFKAVCEASPLPIVLYNVPARTGVNMTADTTLRIARDCKNVIGIKEAHCDMNQVKELI
;
A
#
# COMPACT_ATOMS: atom_id res chain seq x y z
N MET A 1 8.93 -18.12 1.92
CA MET A 1 7.76 -17.46 2.56
C MET A 1 8.34 -16.31 3.37
N ALA A 2 7.74 -15.12 3.31
CA ALA A 2 8.30 -13.94 3.95
C ALA A 2 8.32 -14.11 5.48
N ASP A 3 9.38 -13.64 6.14
CA ASP A 3 9.63 -13.82 7.58
C ASP A 3 8.87 -12.80 8.46
N PHE A 4 7.73 -12.31 7.98
CA PHE A 4 6.92 -11.30 8.68
C PHE A 4 5.43 -11.63 8.62
N SER A 5 4.66 -11.07 9.54
CA SER A 5 3.20 -11.26 9.62
C SER A 5 2.46 -9.94 9.51
N LEU A 6 1.43 -9.90 8.65
CA LEU A 6 0.49 -8.78 8.55
C LEU A 6 -0.85 -9.20 9.17
N LYS A 7 -0.91 -9.23 10.49
CA LYS A 7 -2.10 -9.60 11.28
C LYS A 7 -2.29 -8.61 12.42
N GLY A 8 -3.53 -8.41 12.85
CA GLY A 8 -3.85 -7.47 13.92
C GLY A 8 -4.12 -6.05 13.40
N MET A 9 -3.75 -5.05 14.19
CA MET A 9 -4.00 -3.64 13.92
C MET A 9 -2.89 -3.04 13.07
N GLY A 10 -3.18 -2.90 11.77
CA GLY A 10 -2.39 -2.11 10.84
C GLY A 10 -2.84 -0.65 10.82
N VAL A 11 -1.92 0.30 11.01
CA VAL A 11 -2.27 1.73 10.98
C VAL A 11 -1.84 2.38 9.68
N ALA A 12 -2.80 2.96 8.95
CA ALA A 12 -2.51 3.87 7.84
C ALA A 12 -2.10 5.24 8.37
N LEU A 13 -0.80 5.53 8.32
CA LEU A 13 -0.23 6.76 8.85
C LEU A 13 -0.69 7.97 8.03
N VAL A 14 -0.87 9.08 8.73
CA VAL A 14 -0.95 10.42 8.13
C VAL A 14 0.46 10.93 7.83
N THR A 15 0.58 11.91 6.94
CA THR A 15 1.80 12.70 6.76
C THR A 15 1.62 14.04 7.46
N PRO A 16 2.30 14.31 8.59
CA PRO A 16 2.22 15.61 9.23
C PRO A 16 2.89 16.70 8.38
N PHE A 17 2.27 17.87 8.32
CA PHE A 17 2.81 19.04 7.62
C PHE A 17 2.92 20.24 8.57
N LYS A 18 3.96 21.05 8.36
CA LYS A 18 4.14 22.35 9.02
C LYS A 18 3.20 23.38 8.40
N ALA A 19 3.08 24.55 9.05
CA ALA A 19 2.26 25.65 8.54
C ALA A 19 2.72 26.17 7.16
N ASP A 20 3.99 26.00 6.83
CA ASP A 20 4.56 26.34 5.51
C ASP A 20 4.37 25.23 4.45
N LYS A 21 3.63 24.17 4.80
CA LYS A 21 3.33 22.99 3.98
C LYS A 21 4.50 22.04 3.73
N THR A 22 5.67 22.28 4.34
CA THR A 22 6.75 21.29 4.35
C THR A 22 6.40 20.14 5.28
N ILE A 23 6.98 18.95 5.04
CA ILE A 23 6.76 17.79 5.90
C ILE A 23 7.30 18.05 7.31
N ASP A 24 6.50 17.72 8.31
CA ASP A 24 6.89 17.80 9.72
C ASP A 24 7.42 16.45 10.21
N PHE A 25 8.72 16.21 9.95
CA PHE A 25 9.39 14.98 10.37
C PHE A 25 9.45 14.79 11.90
N GLU A 26 9.51 15.88 12.68
CA GLU A 26 9.50 15.78 14.14
C GLU A 26 8.12 15.31 14.64
N ALA A 27 7.04 15.78 14.02
CA ALA A 27 5.70 15.27 14.30
C ALA A 27 5.51 13.82 13.84
N LEU A 28 6.09 13.45 12.69
CA LEU A 28 6.09 12.08 12.21
C LEU A 28 6.84 11.15 13.17
N GLU A 29 8.00 11.57 13.69
CA GLU A 29 8.77 10.82 14.71
C GLU A 29 7.92 10.50 15.95
N ARG A 30 7.27 11.53 16.51
CA ARG A 30 6.39 11.36 17.69
C ARG A 30 5.23 10.41 17.41
N LEU A 31 4.68 10.45 16.19
CA LEU A 31 3.62 9.54 15.77
C LEU A 31 4.12 8.10 15.67
N LEU A 32 5.32 7.89 15.12
CA LEU A 32 5.95 6.57 15.04
C LEU A 32 6.24 6.02 16.44
N ASP A 33 6.80 6.83 17.33
CA ASP A 33 7.06 6.43 18.73
C ASP A 33 5.79 6.04 19.46
N PHE A 34 4.71 6.80 19.26
CA PHE A 34 3.40 6.45 19.80
C PHE A 34 2.94 5.06 19.33
N HIS A 35 3.05 4.75 18.03
CA HIS A 35 2.63 3.47 17.49
C HIS A 35 3.51 2.30 17.97
N LEU A 36 4.83 2.51 18.06
CA LEU A 36 5.77 1.54 18.62
C LEU A 36 5.46 1.19 20.08
N GLN A 37 4.90 2.12 20.85
CA GLN A 37 4.53 1.91 22.26
C GLN A 37 3.10 1.42 22.45
N SER A 38 2.21 1.60 21.47
CA SER A 38 0.76 1.40 21.62
C SER A 38 0.24 0.05 21.09
N GLY A 39 1.12 -0.93 20.85
CA GLY A 39 0.72 -2.26 20.37
C GLY A 39 0.21 -2.29 18.93
N THR A 40 0.71 -1.39 18.08
CA THR A 40 0.45 -1.46 16.63
C THR A 40 1.19 -2.66 16.05
N ASP A 41 0.53 -3.47 15.22
CA ASP A 41 1.13 -4.71 14.70
C ASP A 41 1.93 -4.47 13.40
N PHE A 42 1.52 -3.48 12.60
CA PHE A 42 2.25 -3.05 11.40
C PHE A 42 1.84 -1.64 10.97
N LEU A 43 2.70 -0.99 10.18
CA LEU A 43 2.46 0.36 9.66
C LEU A 43 2.17 0.32 8.17
N VAL A 44 1.23 1.14 7.73
CA VAL A 44 0.94 1.40 6.31
C VAL A 44 1.32 2.86 6.02
N VAL A 45 2.46 3.04 5.37
CA VAL A 45 3.04 4.33 4.98
C VAL A 45 2.61 4.65 3.55
N LEU A 46 2.48 5.93 3.20
CA LEU A 46 2.07 6.37 1.85
C LEU A 46 0.74 5.77 1.36
N GLY A 47 -0.17 5.42 2.27
CA GLY A 47 -1.55 5.12 1.92
C GLY A 47 -2.34 6.39 1.60
N THR A 48 -3.61 6.26 1.19
CA THR A 48 -4.46 7.44 0.92
C THR A 48 -4.57 8.40 2.11
N THR A 49 -4.52 7.87 3.34
CA THR A 49 -4.54 8.65 4.59
C THR A 49 -3.33 9.57 4.73
N ALA A 50 -2.21 9.24 4.09
CA ALA A 50 -0.97 10.01 4.09
C ALA A 50 -0.98 11.16 3.07
N GLU A 51 -2.11 11.39 2.39
CA GLU A 51 -2.25 12.41 1.34
C GLU A 51 -1.29 12.22 0.15
N THR A 52 -0.95 10.96 -0.18
CA THR A 52 0.05 10.61 -1.21
C THR A 52 -0.23 11.22 -2.58
N ALA A 53 -1.49 11.50 -2.93
CA ALA A 53 -1.84 12.15 -4.20
C ALA A 53 -1.31 13.59 -4.34
N THR A 54 -0.91 14.23 -3.23
CA THR A 54 -0.36 15.59 -3.20
C THR A 54 1.12 15.64 -2.85
N LEU A 55 1.76 14.49 -2.67
CA LEU A 55 3.20 14.39 -2.42
C LEU A 55 3.97 14.26 -3.73
N THR A 56 5.14 14.87 -3.78
CA THR A 56 6.12 14.61 -4.83
C THR A 56 6.82 13.27 -4.61
N HIS A 57 7.42 12.71 -5.67
CA HIS A 57 8.19 11.46 -5.56
C HIS A 57 9.37 11.59 -4.58
N ASP A 58 10.01 12.76 -4.52
CA ASP A 58 11.12 13.00 -3.58
C ASP A 58 10.62 13.02 -2.12
N GLU A 59 9.49 13.68 -1.85
CA GLU A 59 8.83 13.65 -0.54
C GLU A 59 8.44 12.22 -0.12
N CYS A 60 7.87 11.43 -1.04
CA CYS A 60 7.57 10.02 -0.79
C CYS A 60 8.81 9.22 -0.38
N ASN A 61 9.92 9.38 -1.11
CA ASN A 61 11.19 8.70 -0.78
C ASN A 61 11.75 9.16 0.58
N GLN A 62 11.69 10.46 0.89
CA GLN A 62 12.13 10.99 2.17
C GLN A 62 11.32 10.42 3.34
N ILE A 63 9.99 10.34 3.19
CA ILE A 63 9.10 9.75 4.20
C ILE A 63 9.41 8.28 4.42
N VAL A 64 9.53 7.47 3.34
CA VAL A 64 9.80 6.03 3.47
C VAL A 64 11.14 5.80 4.17
N ARG A 65 12.20 6.49 3.74
CA ARG A 65 13.52 6.40 4.38
C ARG A 65 13.48 6.77 5.85
N PHE A 66 12.80 7.87 6.19
CA PHE A 66 12.66 8.31 7.57
C PHE A 66 11.93 7.26 8.43
N VAL A 67 10.81 6.73 7.94
CA VAL A 67 10.02 5.72 8.66
C VAL A 67 10.81 4.43 8.83
N VAL A 68 11.45 3.93 7.77
CA VAL A 68 12.26 2.70 7.83
C VAL A 68 13.42 2.86 8.81
N ALA A 69 14.15 3.99 8.75
CA ALA A 69 15.27 4.24 9.66
C ALA A 69 14.84 4.31 11.13
N HIS A 70 13.69 4.92 11.41
CA HIS A 70 13.19 5.11 12.78
C HIS A 70 12.57 3.83 13.37
N VAL A 71 11.79 3.11 12.57
CA VAL A 71 11.09 1.88 12.99
C VAL A 71 12.05 0.69 13.03
N GLY A 72 12.96 0.57 12.06
CA GLY A 72 13.86 -0.58 11.92
C GLY A 72 13.09 -1.90 11.81
N GLU A 73 13.58 -2.93 12.50
CA GLU A 73 12.95 -4.27 12.51
C GLU A 73 11.83 -4.43 13.55
N LYS A 74 11.43 -3.34 14.24
CA LYS A 74 10.46 -3.43 15.35
C LYS A 74 9.05 -3.75 14.89
N LEU A 75 8.65 -3.26 13.70
CA LEU A 75 7.33 -3.49 13.10
C LEU A 75 7.46 -3.69 11.59
N PRO A 76 6.64 -4.57 10.98
CA PRO A 76 6.51 -4.62 9.53
C PRO A 76 6.01 -3.30 8.95
N ILE A 77 6.62 -2.90 7.84
CA ILE A 77 6.29 -1.67 7.10
C ILE A 77 5.71 -2.03 5.74
N VAL A 78 4.48 -1.59 5.50
CA VAL A 78 3.80 -1.68 4.21
C VAL A 78 3.81 -0.31 3.55
N VAL A 79 4.34 -0.19 2.34
CA VAL A 79 4.37 1.09 1.61
C VAL A 79 3.30 1.11 0.52
N GLY A 80 2.47 2.15 0.53
CA GLY A 80 1.52 2.42 -0.55
C GLY A 80 2.25 2.81 -1.83
N LEU A 81 2.10 1.96 -2.85
CA LEU A 81 2.65 2.18 -4.18
C LEU A 81 1.67 1.60 -5.19
N GLY A 82 0.93 2.48 -5.85
CA GLY A 82 -0.13 2.13 -6.77
C GLY A 82 -0.54 3.32 -7.62
N GLY A 83 -1.19 3.05 -8.73
CA GLY A 83 -1.49 4.07 -9.72
C GLY A 83 -2.48 3.57 -10.75
N ASN A 84 -2.88 4.45 -11.64
CA ASN A 84 -3.81 4.13 -12.72
C ASN A 84 -3.13 3.92 -14.09
N ASP A 85 -1.82 4.16 -14.15
CA ASP A 85 -0.95 3.84 -15.28
C ASP A 85 -0.06 2.66 -14.91
N THR A 86 -0.34 1.50 -15.49
CA THR A 86 0.39 0.25 -15.23
C THR A 86 1.87 0.37 -15.58
N MET A 87 2.21 1.00 -16.70
CA MET A 87 3.60 1.06 -17.16
C MET A 87 4.41 2.02 -16.31
N ALA A 88 3.83 3.17 -15.96
CA ALA A 88 4.47 4.11 -15.04
C ALA A 88 4.74 3.47 -13.67
N LEU A 89 3.76 2.73 -13.13
CA LEU A 89 3.91 2.02 -11.86
C LEU A 89 4.96 0.92 -11.92
N VAL A 90 5.04 0.16 -13.02
CA VAL A 90 6.06 -0.87 -13.23
C VAL A 90 7.47 -0.26 -13.30
N GLU A 91 7.64 0.90 -13.92
CA GLU A 91 8.93 1.59 -13.90
C GLU A 91 9.27 2.16 -12.52
N GLU A 92 8.28 2.75 -11.82
CA GLU A 92 8.48 3.26 -10.46
C GLU A 92 8.90 2.15 -9.50
N LEU A 93 8.32 0.95 -9.60
CA LEU A 93 8.71 -0.22 -8.81
C LEU A 93 10.19 -0.60 -8.93
N LYS A 94 10.83 -0.30 -10.07
CA LYS A 94 12.25 -0.59 -10.31
C LYS A 94 13.18 0.46 -9.73
N SER A 95 12.71 1.70 -9.59
CA SER A 95 13.53 2.83 -9.13
C SER A 95 13.26 3.25 -7.69
N PHE A 96 12.10 2.91 -7.13
CA PHE A 96 11.71 3.28 -5.77
C PHE A 96 12.61 2.57 -4.76
N ASP A 97 13.05 3.31 -3.75
CA ASP A 97 13.89 2.77 -2.68
C ASP A 97 13.04 1.94 -1.71
N LEU A 98 13.15 0.62 -1.83
CA LEU A 98 12.36 -0.36 -1.09
C LEU A 98 13.16 -1.04 0.03
N GLU A 99 14.35 -0.53 0.37
CA GLU A 99 15.15 -1.07 1.46
C GLU A 99 14.39 -0.97 2.79
N GLY A 100 14.32 -2.07 3.54
CA GLY A 100 13.58 -2.16 4.81
C GLY A 100 12.05 -2.19 4.69
N VAL A 101 11.49 -2.07 3.48
CA VAL A 101 10.06 -2.25 3.23
C VAL A 101 9.71 -3.74 3.16
N HIS A 102 8.63 -4.13 3.83
CA HIS A 102 8.24 -5.54 3.92
C HIS A 102 7.26 -5.93 2.83
N SER A 103 6.33 -5.04 2.47
CA SER A 103 5.38 -5.28 1.38
C SER A 103 4.84 -3.98 0.79
N LEU A 104 4.19 -4.09 -0.36
CA LEU A 104 3.54 -2.98 -1.03
C LEU A 104 2.03 -3.04 -0.86
N LEU A 105 1.38 -1.89 -0.71
CA LEU A 105 -0.06 -1.75 -0.82
C LEU A 105 -0.41 -1.09 -2.15
N SER A 106 -1.02 -1.85 -3.07
CA SER A 106 -1.28 -1.37 -4.43
C SER A 106 -2.78 -1.23 -4.71
N VAL A 107 -3.21 0.01 -4.94
CA VAL A 107 -4.62 0.38 -5.16
C VAL A 107 -5.10 0.05 -6.57
N THR A 108 -6.36 -0.38 -6.70
CA THR A 108 -6.99 -0.53 -8.02
C THR A 108 -6.90 0.77 -8.83
N PRO A 109 -6.63 0.71 -10.15
CA PRO A 109 -6.59 1.89 -11.03
C PRO A 109 -7.82 2.77 -10.90
N PHE A 110 -7.59 4.01 -10.46
CA PHE A 110 -8.60 5.06 -10.35
C PHE A 110 -8.68 5.91 -11.62
N TYR A 111 -9.76 6.66 -11.81
CA TYR A 111 -10.05 7.48 -12.99
C TYR A 111 -10.34 6.68 -14.27
N THR A 112 -9.46 5.77 -14.68
CA THR A 112 -9.58 4.97 -15.92
C THR A 112 -10.67 3.90 -15.84
N ARG A 113 -11.03 3.44 -14.63
CA ARG A 113 -12.10 2.47 -14.34
C ARG A 113 -12.02 1.22 -15.26
N PRO A 114 -10.93 0.46 -15.21
CA PRO A 114 -10.74 -0.70 -16.08
C PRO A 114 -11.80 -1.79 -15.87
N SER A 115 -11.97 -2.66 -16.86
CA SER A 115 -12.76 -3.89 -16.72
C SER A 115 -12.09 -4.85 -15.72
N GLN A 116 -12.79 -5.93 -15.32
CA GLN A 116 -12.20 -6.97 -14.47
C GLN A 116 -10.96 -7.61 -15.11
N GLU A 117 -10.98 -7.84 -16.42
CA GLU A 117 -9.79 -8.32 -17.15
C GLU A 117 -8.67 -7.27 -17.15
N GLY A 118 -9.01 -5.98 -17.28
CA GLY A 118 -8.03 -4.89 -17.15
C GLY A 118 -7.39 -4.83 -15.76
N LEU A 119 -8.16 -5.02 -14.69
CA LEU A 119 -7.65 -5.14 -13.32
C LEU A 119 -6.70 -6.33 -13.17
N TYR A 120 -7.09 -7.50 -13.70
CA TYR A 120 -6.23 -8.68 -13.69
C TYR A 120 -4.90 -8.43 -14.40
N GLN A 121 -4.91 -7.87 -15.62
CA GLN A 121 -3.68 -7.59 -16.37
C GLN A 121 -2.81 -6.53 -15.69
N HIS A 122 -3.43 -5.50 -15.11
CA HIS A 122 -2.72 -4.48 -14.32
C HIS A 122 -1.97 -5.13 -13.15
N PHE A 123 -2.68 -5.88 -12.30
CA PHE A 123 -2.04 -6.50 -11.14
C PHE A 123 -1.06 -7.60 -11.52
N LYS A 124 -1.30 -8.35 -12.60
CA LYS A 124 -0.33 -9.32 -13.11
C LYS A 124 1.01 -8.66 -13.46
N ALA A 125 0.98 -7.57 -14.22
CA ALA A 125 2.19 -6.83 -14.57
C ALA A 125 2.90 -6.24 -13.33
N VAL A 126 2.13 -5.68 -12.39
CA VAL A 126 2.65 -5.16 -11.11
C VAL A 126 3.29 -6.29 -10.28
N CYS A 127 2.66 -7.46 -10.21
CA CYS A 127 3.18 -8.61 -9.49
C CYS A 127 4.44 -9.19 -10.12
N GLU A 128 4.53 -9.22 -11.45
CA GLU A 128 5.73 -9.68 -12.18
C GLU A 128 6.91 -8.71 -12.01
N ALA A 129 6.64 -7.40 -11.87
CA ALA A 129 7.67 -6.38 -11.71
C ALA A 129 8.11 -6.15 -10.25
N SER A 130 7.25 -6.46 -9.28
CA SER A 130 7.51 -6.10 -7.88
C SER A 130 8.59 -6.99 -7.24
N PRO A 131 9.61 -6.39 -6.59
CA PRO A 131 10.60 -7.15 -5.83
C PRO A 131 10.08 -7.60 -4.46
N LEU A 132 8.90 -7.12 -4.03
CA LEU A 132 8.32 -7.36 -2.72
C LEU A 132 6.95 -8.04 -2.81
N PRO A 133 6.47 -8.65 -1.71
CA PRO A 133 5.09 -9.07 -1.59
C PRO A 133 4.10 -7.90 -1.76
N ILE A 134 2.92 -8.19 -2.32
CA ILE A 134 1.87 -7.21 -2.59
C ILE A 134 0.61 -7.52 -1.78
N VAL A 135 0.07 -6.48 -1.17
CA VAL A 135 -1.29 -6.40 -0.66
C VAL A 135 -2.12 -5.62 -1.67
N LEU A 136 -3.13 -6.26 -2.24
CA LEU A 136 -4.07 -5.60 -3.13
C LEU A 136 -4.93 -4.61 -2.35
N TYR A 137 -5.36 -3.50 -2.93
CA TYR A 137 -6.21 -2.53 -2.25
C TYR A 137 -7.44 -2.18 -3.08
N ASN A 138 -8.60 -2.69 -2.63
CA ASN A 138 -9.90 -2.42 -3.22
C ASN A 138 -10.62 -1.33 -2.42
N VAL A 139 -10.92 -0.20 -3.08
CA VAL A 139 -11.61 0.94 -2.45
C VAL A 139 -12.52 1.64 -3.48
N PRO A 140 -13.65 1.01 -3.86
CA PRO A 140 -14.46 1.46 -4.99
C PRO A 140 -14.99 2.88 -4.86
N ALA A 141 -15.24 3.34 -3.62
CA ALA A 141 -15.67 4.70 -3.32
C ALA A 141 -14.66 5.77 -3.75
N ARG A 142 -13.38 5.42 -3.92
CA ARG A 142 -12.32 6.33 -4.38
C ARG A 142 -11.89 6.05 -5.82
N THR A 143 -11.95 4.80 -6.26
CA THR A 143 -11.39 4.38 -7.55
C THR A 143 -12.44 4.35 -8.66
N GLY A 144 -13.72 4.27 -8.29
CA GLY A 144 -14.85 4.20 -9.23
C GLY A 144 -15.01 2.83 -9.89
N VAL A 145 -14.29 1.81 -9.41
CA VAL A 145 -14.40 0.42 -9.86
C VAL A 145 -14.23 -0.52 -8.67
N ASN A 146 -15.03 -1.58 -8.63
CA ASN A 146 -14.86 -2.67 -7.68
C ASN A 146 -14.05 -3.80 -8.31
N MET A 147 -12.99 -4.23 -7.63
CA MET A 147 -12.35 -5.51 -7.94
C MET A 147 -13.15 -6.62 -7.27
N THR A 148 -13.80 -7.45 -8.07
CA THR A 148 -14.68 -8.53 -7.59
C THR A 148 -13.88 -9.64 -6.90
N ALA A 149 -14.55 -10.42 -6.04
CA ALA A 149 -13.93 -11.57 -5.37
C ALA A 149 -13.31 -12.57 -6.36
N ASP A 150 -14.01 -12.90 -7.46
CA ASP A 150 -13.48 -13.80 -8.49
C ASP A 150 -12.16 -13.27 -9.10
N THR A 151 -12.11 -11.97 -9.40
CA THR A 151 -10.91 -11.34 -9.95
C THR A 151 -9.78 -11.33 -8.92
N THR A 152 -10.07 -10.99 -7.66
CA THR A 152 -9.09 -11.03 -6.56
C THR A 152 -8.53 -12.43 -6.36
N LEU A 153 -9.38 -13.46 -6.31
CA LEU A 153 -8.97 -14.85 -6.13
C LEU A 153 -8.21 -15.40 -7.35
N ARG A 154 -8.55 -14.96 -8.57
CA ARG A 154 -7.76 -15.26 -9.77
C ARG A 154 -6.36 -14.66 -9.68
N ILE A 155 -6.24 -13.39 -9.31
CA ILE A 155 -4.95 -12.72 -9.10
C ILE A 155 -4.13 -13.46 -8.03
N ALA A 156 -4.71 -13.77 -6.87
CA ALA A 156 -4.02 -14.46 -5.78
C ALA A 156 -3.56 -15.90 -6.16
N ARG A 157 -4.31 -16.60 -7.00
CA ARG A 157 -3.91 -17.93 -7.52
C ARG A 157 -2.73 -17.84 -8.47
N ASP A 158 -2.75 -16.85 -9.37
CA ASP A 158 -1.77 -16.71 -10.45
C ASP A 158 -0.48 -16.00 -9.99
N CYS A 159 -0.59 -15.03 -9.07
CA CYS A 159 0.51 -14.19 -8.61
C CYS A 159 0.94 -14.60 -7.18
N LYS A 160 2.02 -15.38 -7.06
CA LYS A 160 2.45 -15.99 -5.79
C LYS A 160 2.96 -15.01 -4.73
N ASN A 161 3.30 -13.79 -5.13
CA ASN A 161 3.73 -12.70 -4.24
C ASN A 161 2.55 -11.86 -3.72
N VAL A 162 1.30 -12.16 -4.12
CA VAL A 162 0.12 -11.54 -3.50
C VAL A 162 -0.14 -12.22 -2.16
N ILE A 163 -0.06 -11.44 -1.08
CA ILE A 163 -0.14 -11.95 0.31
C ILE A 163 -1.38 -11.48 1.05
N GLY A 164 -2.23 -10.66 0.43
CA GLY A 164 -3.50 -10.25 1.02
C GLY A 164 -4.24 -9.19 0.22
N ILE A 165 -5.38 -8.78 0.74
CA ILE A 165 -6.18 -7.66 0.25
C ILE A 165 -6.59 -6.76 1.41
N LYS A 166 -6.41 -5.45 1.23
CA LYS A 166 -7.08 -4.41 2.01
C LYS A 166 -8.43 -4.15 1.35
N GLU A 167 -9.48 -4.71 1.91
CA GLU A 167 -10.85 -4.54 1.42
C GLU A 167 -11.51 -3.35 2.12
N ALA A 168 -11.72 -2.26 1.38
CA ALA A 168 -12.41 -1.05 1.84
C ALA A 168 -13.71 -0.82 1.06
N HIS A 169 -14.31 -1.89 0.56
CA HIS A 169 -15.69 -1.93 0.11
C HIS A 169 -16.61 -2.41 1.24
N CYS A 170 -17.65 -1.62 1.56
CA CYS A 170 -18.63 -1.96 2.60
C CYS A 170 -19.65 -3.04 2.16
N ASP A 171 -19.18 -4.09 1.49
CA ASP A 171 -20.00 -5.25 1.10
C ASP A 171 -19.51 -6.52 1.81
N MET A 172 -20.25 -6.91 2.84
CA MET A 172 -19.92 -8.10 3.64
C MET A 172 -20.13 -9.41 2.88
N ASN A 173 -20.88 -9.44 1.79
CA ASN A 173 -21.00 -10.65 0.97
C ASN A 173 -19.72 -10.88 0.17
N GLN A 174 -19.17 -9.84 -0.46
CA GLN A 174 -17.86 -9.92 -1.12
C GLN A 174 -16.76 -10.32 -0.13
N VAL A 175 -16.75 -9.75 1.08
CA VAL A 175 -15.80 -10.15 2.13
C VAL A 175 -15.88 -11.65 2.44
N LYS A 176 -17.11 -12.22 2.50
CA LYS A 176 -17.30 -13.67 2.71
C LYS A 176 -16.81 -14.51 1.54
N GLU A 177 -16.91 -14.02 0.32
CA GLU A 177 -16.41 -14.73 -0.86
C GLU A 177 -14.87 -14.77 -0.92
N LEU A 178 -14.20 -13.83 -0.22
CA LEU A 178 -12.75 -13.73 -0.17
C LEU A 178 -12.08 -14.60 0.91
N ILE A 179 -12.81 -15.04 1.94
CA ILE A 179 -12.28 -15.73 3.14
C ILE A 179 -12.71 -17.19 3.26
#